data_AF-A0A9D3A1C5-F1
#
_entry.id   AF-A0A9D3A1C5-F1
#
_cell.length_a   1.000
_cell.length_b   1.000
_cell.length_c   1.000
_cell.angle_alpha   90.00
_cell.angle_beta   90.00
_cell.angle_gamma   90.00
#
_symmetry.space_group_name_H-M   'P 1'
#
loop_
_entity.id
_entity.type
_entity.pdbx_description
1 polymer ?
#
loop_
_entity_poly.entity_id
_entity_poly.type
_entity_poly.pdbx_seq_one_letter_code
_entity_poly.pdbx_strand_id
1 'polypeptide(L)'
;MKSIAQTPKSAQRRTAYVALSWVAAAAMAIVIFWMSAKDGITLDENSGIISLVKTWLAAAAQAALGHPVDVSPVGHFAEYLAFGALLANALRWHVPLRRAALFAVIIASAYGVTDEIHQIFVPMRSCDPADWAVDTVAAAIGALIAFAALSKGNRNQPER
;
A
#
# COMPACT_ATOMS: atom_id res chain seq x y z
N MET A 1 -41.51 4.75 25.89
CA MET A 1 -40.39 5.71 26.01
C MET A 1 -39.07 4.95 25.88
N LYS A 2 -38.38 5.05 24.75
CA LYS A 2 -36.96 4.65 24.63
C LYS A 2 -36.16 5.93 24.43
N SER A 3 -35.32 6.27 25.40
CA SER A 3 -34.37 7.38 25.30
C SER A 3 -33.37 7.05 24.19
N ILE A 4 -33.38 7.82 23.11
CA ILE A 4 -32.35 7.74 22.07
C ILE A 4 -31.11 8.38 22.68
N ALA A 5 -30.21 7.56 23.23
CA ALA A 5 -28.92 8.03 23.71
C ALA A 5 -28.13 8.63 22.55
N GLN A 6 -28.07 9.96 22.48
CA GLN A 6 -27.26 10.67 21.49
C GLN A 6 -25.78 10.41 21.81
N THR A 7 -25.08 9.73 20.91
CA THR A 7 -23.64 9.53 21.03
C THR A 7 -22.91 10.89 21.01
N PRO A 8 -21.92 11.11 21.89
CA PRO A 8 -21.21 12.39 21.97
C PRO A 8 -20.46 12.71 20.67
N LYS A 9 -20.44 13.99 20.25
CA LYS A 9 -19.81 14.47 18.99
C LYS A 9 -18.35 14.01 18.81
N SER A 10 -17.59 13.85 19.90
CA SER A 10 -16.21 13.35 19.87
C SER A 10 -16.11 11.87 19.46
N ALA A 11 -17.05 11.03 19.91
CA ALA A 11 -17.14 9.64 19.49
C ALA A 11 -17.50 9.53 18.00
N GLN A 12 -18.42 10.36 17.52
CA GLN A 12 -18.78 10.42 16.10
C GLN A 12 -17.59 10.79 15.20
N ARG A 13 -16.77 11.77 15.62
CA ARG A 13 -15.54 12.15 14.90
C ARG A 13 -14.50 11.03 14.88
N ARG A 14 -14.29 10.34 16.01
CA ARG A 14 -13.37 9.19 16.07
C ARG A 14 -13.82 8.09 15.11
N THR A 15 -15.09 7.73 15.12
CA THR A 15 -15.65 6.71 14.21
C THR A 15 -15.45 7.10 12.75
N ALA A 16 -15.66 8.37 12.38
CA ALA A 16 -15.41 8.85 11.03
C ALA A 16 -13.94 8.71 10.59
N TYR A 17 -12.97 9.04 11.46
CA TYR A 17 -11.54 8.88 11.13
C TYR A 17 -11.14 7.41 10.98
N VAL A 18 -11.67 6.53 11.84
CA VAL A 18 -11.45 5.09 11.73
C VAL A 18 -11.99 4.60 10.39
N ALA A 19 -13.24 4.93 10.05
CA ALA A 19 -13.84 4.54 8.79
C ALA A 19 -13.03 5.05 7.59
N LEU A 20 -12.66 6.33 7.56
CA LEU A 20 -11.88 6.92 6.48
C LEU A 20 -10.51 6.24 6.31
N SER A 21 -9.84 5.90 7.41
CA SER A 21 -8.54 5.20 7.35
C SER A 21 -8.65 3.81 6.73
N TRP A 22 -9.72 3.07 7.05
CA TRP A 22 -9.98 1.74 6.45
C TRP A 22 -10.42 1.85 5.00
N VAL A 23 -11.25 2.85 4.65
CA VAL A 23 -11.63 3.12 3.26
C VAL A 23 -10.40 3.40 2.41
N ALA A 24 -9.46 4.21 2.90
CA ALA A 24 -8.22 4.49 2.18
C ALA A 24 -7.37 3.23 1.98
N ALA A 25 -7.20 2.40 3.00
CA ALA A 25 -6.47 1.13 2.88
C ALA A 25 -7.15 0.16 1.89
N ALA A 26 -8.48 0.04 1.95
CA ALA A 26 -9.23 -0.81 1.02
C ALA A 26 -9.18 -0.29 -0.42
N ALA A 27 -9.26 1.03 -0.61
CA ALA A 27 -9.11 1.64 -1.93
C ALA A 27 -7.72 1.35 -2.52
N MET A 28 -6.66 1.40 -1.70
CA MET A 28 -5.32 1.05 -2.15
C MET A 28 -5.19 -0.43 -2.52
N ALA A 29 -5.78 -1.34 -1.73
CA ALA A 29 -5.82 -2.77 -2.09
C ALA A 29 -6.54 -3.00 -3.43
N ILE A 30 -7.67 -2.31 -3.67
CA ILE A 30 -8.38 -2.37 -4.95
C ILE A 30 -7.51 -1.85 -6.11
N VAL A 31 -6.76 -0.76 -5.89
CA VAL A 31 -5.82 -0.24 -6.90
C VAL A 31 -4.74 -1.26 -7.23
N ILE A 32 -4.13 -1.89 -6.22
CA ILE A 32 -3.13 -2.96 -6.43
C ILE A 32 -3.73 -4.08 -7.25
N PHE A 33 -4.88 -4.62 -6.81
CA PHE A 33 -5.54 -5.73 -7.49
C PHE A 33 -5.86 -5.41 -8.96
N TRP A 34 -6.35 -4.19 -9.23
CA TRP A 34 -6.65 -3.72 -10.58
C TRP A 34 -5.39 -3.54 -11.43
N MET A 35 -4.28 -3.08 -10.84
CA MET A 35 -3.00 -2.93 -11.54
C MET A 35 -2.37 -4.29 -11.86
N SER A 36 -2.48 -5.25 -10.95
CA SER A 36 -1.99 -6.62 -11.15
C SER A 36 -2.83 -7.42 -12.13
N ALA A 37 -4.11 -7.06 -12.32
CA ALA A 37 -4.97 -7.62 -13.37
C ALA A 37 -4.59 -7.19 -14.80
N LYS A 38 -3.71 -6.19 -14.96
CA LYS A 38 -3.28 -5.72 -16.29
C LYS A 38 -2.10 -6.55 -16.79
N ASP A 39 -2.25 -7.12 -17.97
CA ASP A 39 -1.15 -7.77 -18.68
C ASP A 39 -0.12 -6.72 -19.17
N GLY A 40 1.10 -7.18 -19.46
CA GLY A 40 2.19 -6.30 -19.91
C GLY A 40 1.95 -5.63 -21.27
N ILE A 41 0.95 -6.09 -22.05
CA ILE A 41 0.66 -5.64 -23.42
C ILE A 41 -0.44 -4.57 -23.44
N THR A 42 -1.47 -4.68 -22.60
CA THR A 42 -2.58 -3.69 -22.51
C THR A 42 -2.18 -2.38 -21.81
N LEU A 43 -0.98 -2.32 -21.22
CA LEU A 43 -0.40 -1.04 -20.79
C LEU A 43 -0.09 -0.13 -22.00
N ASP A 44 0.16 -0.67 -23.19
CA ASP A 44 0.51 0.13 -24.38
C ASP A 44 -0.69 0.81 -25.05
N GLU A 45 -1.91 0.26 -24.96
CA GLU A 45 -3.05 0.84 -25.69
C GLU A 45 -3.89 1.85 -24.87
N ASN A 46 -3.93 1.75 -23.53
CA ASN A 46 -4.88 2.54 -22.73
C ASN A 46 -4.31 3.32 -21.54
N SER A 47 -3.02 3.19 -21.21
CA SER A 47 -2.45 3.79 -19.98
C SER A 47 -1.47 4.94 -20.18
N GLY A 48 -1.09 5.23 -21.44
CA GLY A 48 -0.30 6.38 -21.92
C GLY A 48 0.88 6.82 -21.04
N ILE A 49 0.57 7.53 -19.96
CA ILE A 49 1.52 8.03 -18.95
C ILE A 49 2.29 6.88 -18.27
N ILE A 50 1.61 5.77 -17.91
CA ILE A 50 2.29 4.66 -17.21
C ILE A 50 3.29 3.97 -18.14
N SER A 51 2.93 3.73 -19.39
CA SER A 51 3.86 3.18 -20.39
C SER A 51 5.03 4.15 -20.67
N LEU A 52 4.77 5.46 -20.74
CA LEU A 52 5.83 6.46 -20.88
C LEU A 52 6.83 6.42 -19.72
N VAL A 53 6.34 6.37 -18.48
CA VAL A 53 7.19 6.30 -17.27
C VAL A 53 7.99 5.00 -17.24
N LYS A 54 7.34 3.85 -17.51
CA LYS A 54 8.02 2.54 -17.58
C LYS A 54 9.11 2.53 -18.64
N THR A 55 8.83 3.03 -19.84
CA THR A 55 9.79 3.08 -20.95
C THR A 55 10.98 3.98 -20.61
N TRP A 56 10.72 5.14 -20.00
CA TRP A 56 11.79 6.04 -19.54
C TRP A 56 12.67 5.41 -18.45
N LEU A 57 12.06 4.75 -17.46
CA LEU A 57 12.79 4.05 -16.40
C LEU A 57 13.63 2.90 -16.96
N ALA A 58 13.08 2.10 -17.87
CA ALA A 58 13.80 0.99 -18.50
C ALA A 58 14.99 1.51 -19.32
N ALA A 59 14.81 2.57 -20.10
CA ALA A 59 15.87 3.21 -20.86
C ALA A 59 16.97 3.78 -19.95
N ALA A 60 16.59 4.44 -18.85
CA ALA A 60 17.54 4.98 -17.87
C ALA A 60 18.31 3.86 -17.16
N ALA A 61 17.64 2.78 -16.75
CA ALA A 61 18.27 1.62 -16.11
C ALA A 61 19.25 0.93 -17.06
N GLN A 62 18.88 0.73 -18.32
CA GLN A 62 19.77 0.16 -19.34
C GLN A 62 20.99 1.06 -19.60
N ALA A 63 20.79 2.38 -19.67
CA ALA A 63 21.90 3.32 -19.84
C ALA A 63 22.87 3.31 -18.65
N ALA A 64 22.37 3.09 -17.43
CA ALA A 64 23.19 3.04 -16.23
C ALA A 64 23.89 1.69 -16.01
N LEU A 65 23.21 0.57 -16.31
CA LEU A 65 23.65 -0.79 -15.96
C LEU A 65 24.19 -1.58 -17.15
N GLY A 66 23.99 -1.11 -18.39
CA GLY A 66 24.50 -1.73 -19.61
C GLY A 66 23.74 -2.99 -20.06
N HIS A 67 22.65 -3.35 -19.37
CA HIS A 67 21.79 -4.48 -19.72
C HIS A 67 20.32 -4.12 -19.48
N PRO A 68 19.35 -4.77 -20.16
CA PRO A 68 17.94 -4.57 -19.88
C PRO A 68 17.63 -4.99 -18.44
N VAL A 69 16.79 -4.20 -17.78
CA VAL A 69 16.39 -4.36 -16.37
C VAL A 69 14.87 -4.24 -16.33
N ASP A 70 14.21 -5.16 -15.64
CA ASP A 70 12.78 -5.03 -15.39
C ASP A 70 12.52 -3.90 -14.38
N VAL A 71 11.64 -2.97 -14.75
CA VAL A 71 11.25 -1.81 -13.94
C VAL A 71 9.86 -1.98 -13.33
N SER A 72 9.20 -3.12 -13.56
CA SER A 72 7.98 -3.53 -12.88
C SER A 72 8.07 -3.42 -11.35
N PRO A 73 9.20 -3.78 -10.69
CA PRO A 73 9.38 -3.62 -9.25
C PRO A 73 9.17 -2.19 -8.71
N VAL A 74 9.35 -1.16 -9.54
CA VAL A 74 9.16 0.25 -9.12
C VAL A 74 7.69 0.56 -8.83
N GLY A 75 6.78 0.00 -9.62
CA GLY A 75 5.33 0.16 -9.40
C GLY A 75 4.89 -0.55 -8.13
N HIS A 76 5.27 -1.82 -8.01
CA HIS A 76 5.12 -2.67 -6.82
C HIS A 76 5.61 -1.95 -5.56
N PHE A 77 6.81 -1.40 -5.60
CA PHE A 77 7.36 -0.63 -4.49
C PHE A 77 6.48 0.58 -4.10
N ALA A 78 6.04 1.39 -5.05
CA ALA A 78 5.22 2.57 -4.76
C ALA A 78 3.86 2.19 -4.16
N GLU A 79 3.22 1.16 -4.70
CA GLU A 79 1.92 0.68 -4.28
C GLU A 79 1.96 0.09 -2.86
N TYR A 80 2.91 -0.79 -2.58
CA TYR A 80 3.03 -1.42 -1.26
C TYR A 80 3.59 -0.47 -0.21
N LEU A 81 4.39 0.53 -0.59
CA LEU A 81 4.79 1.62 0.31
C LEU A 81 3.56 2.40 0.80
N ALA A 82 2.67 2.79 -0.13
CA ALA A 82 1.43 3.45 0.23
C ALA A 82 0.53 2.54 1.08
N PHE A 83 0.40 1.27 0.69
CA PHE A 83 -0.46 0.31 1.38
C PHE A 83 0.00 0.04 2.82
N GLY A 84 1.30 -0.18 3.04
CA GLY A 84 1.88 -0.36 4.38
C GLY A 84 1.65 0.85 5.29
N ALA A 85 1.80 2.07 4.76
CA ALA A 85 1.54 3.30 5.51
C ALA A 85 0.05 3.45 5.88
N LEU A 86 -0.86 3.16 4.95
CA LEU A 86 -2.30 3.23 5.14
C LEU A 86 -2.81 2.17 6.14
N LEU A 87 -2.33 0.93 6.03
CA LEU A 87 -2.63 -0.14 6.98
C LEU A 87 -2.14 0.22 8.39
N ALA A 88 -0.92 0.73 8.54
CA ALA A 88 -0.40 1.15 9.84
C ALA A 88 -1.27 2.28 10.44
N ASN A 89 -1.73 3.22 9.62
CA ASN A 89 -2.65 4.29 10.04
C ASN A 89 -4.04 3.76 10.42
N ALA A 90 -4.56 2.73 9.75
CA ALA A 90 -5.86 2.14 10.08
C ALA A 90 -5.80 1.27 11.36
N LEU A 91 -4.75 0.48 11.51
CA LEU A 91 -4.57 -0.46 12.62
C LEU A 91 -4.26 0.24 13.96
N ARG A 92 -3.65 1.44 13.93
CA ARG A 92 -3.31 2.18 15.17
C ARG A 92 -4.53 2.55 16.03
N TRP A 93 -5.73 2.53 15.45
CA TRP A 93 -6.96 2.82 16.17
C TRP A 93 -7.42 1.66 17.05
N HIS A 94 -6.85 0.47 16.84
CA HIS A 94 -7.25 -0.80 17.47
C HIS A 94 -6.13 -1.41 18.32
N VAL A 95 -4.87 -1.17 17.95
CA VAL A 95 -3.69 -1.73 18.64
C VAL A 95 -2.60 -0.65 18.84
N PRO A 96 -1.67 -0.85 19.79
CA PRO A 96 -0.54 0.07 19.97
C PRO A 96 0.22 0.29 18.67
N LEU A 97 0.69 1.52 18.41
CA LEU A 97 1.27 1.93 17.13
C LEU A 97 2.43 1.01 16.65
N ARG A 98 3.26 0.49 17.57
CA ARG A 98 4.30 -0.50 17.24
C ARG A 98 3.71 -1.80 16.66
N ARG A 99 2.65 -2.31 17.28
CA ARG A 99 1.94 -3.51 16.80
C ARG A 99 1.17 -3.22 15.51
N ALA A 100 0.62 -2.02 15.36
CA ALA A 100 -0.05 -1.59 14.13
C ALA A 100 0.92 -1.61 12.94
N ALA A 101 2.15 -1.08 13.11
CA ALA A 101 3.17 -1.13 12.08
C ALA A 101 3.58 -2.57 11.74
N LEU A 102 3.80 -3.43 12.76
CA LEU A 102 4.10 -4.85 12.53
C LEU A 102 2.99 -5.58 11.77
N PHE A 103 1.73 -5.42 12.21
CA PHE A 103 0.59 -6.04 11.55
C PHE A 103 0.35 -5.50 10.16
N ALA A 104 0.65 -4.21 9.89
CA ALA A 104 0.60 -3.67 8.55
C ALA A 104 1.55 -4.40 7.60
N VAL A 105 2.78 -4.68 8.03
CA VAL A 105 3.75 -5.45 7.23
C VAL A 105 3.27 -6.88 6.99
N ILE A 106 2.77 -7.55 8.03
CA ILE A 106 2.28 -8.94 7.91
C ILE A 106 1.08 -9.01 6.95
N ILE A 107 0.11 -8.12 7.10
CA ILE A 107 -1.08 -8.08 6.24
C ILE A 107 -0.71 -7.71 4.81
N ALA A 108 0.15 -6.72 4.61
CA ALA A 108 0.61 -6.33 3.28
C ALA A 108 1.41 -7.45 2.60
N SER A 109 2.33 -8.12 3.31
CA SER A 109 3.09 -9.24 2.75
C SER A 109 2.18 -10.42 2.40
N ALA A 110 1.19 -10.74 3.25
CA ALA A 110 0.17 -11.75 2.94
C ALA A 110 -0.67 -11.37 1.72
N TYR A 111 -1.00 -10.09 1.57
CA TYR A 111 -1.67 -9.56 0.38
C TYR A 111 -0.79 -9.67 -0.87
N GLY A 112 0.51 -9.38 -0.78
CA GLY A 112 1.50 -9.61 -1.83
C GLY A 112 1.54 -11.04 -2.31
N VAL A 113 1.51 -12.02 -1.39
CA VAL A 113 1.39 -13.43 -1.78
C VAL A 113 0.11 -13.68 -2.58
N THR A 114 -1.02 -13.10 -2.18
CA THR A 114 -2.26 -13.25 -2.96
C THR A 114 -2.20 -12.56 -4.31
N ASP A 115 -1.44 -11.47 -4.44
CA ASP A 115 -1.26 -10.75 -5.68
C ASP A 115 -0.43 -11.55 -6.68
N GLU A 116 0.70 -12.12 -6.24
CA GLU A 116 1.51 -13.03 -7.05
C GLU A 116 0.72 -14.26 -7.51
N ILE A 117 -0.12 -14.83 -6.63
CA ILE A 117 -1.02 -15.93 -7.00
C ILE A 117 -2.07 -15.46 -8.02
N HIS A 118 -2.63 -14.27 -7.86
CA HIS A 118 -3.57 -13.69 -8.81
C HIS A 118 -2.94 -13.48 -10.19
N GLN A 119 -1.69 -13.03 -10.23
CA GLN A 119 -0.93 -12.83 -11.47
C GLN A 119 -0.71 -14.13 -12.26
N ILE A 120 -0.68 -15.31 -11.62
CA ILE A 120 -0.63 -16.61 -12.34
C ILE A 120 -1.83 -16.78 -13.29
N PHE A 121 -2.97 -16.17 -12.97
CA PHE A 121 -4.18 -16.25 -13.77
C PHE A 121 -4.29 -15.13 -14.83
N VAL A 122 -3.35 -14.19 -14.83
CA VAL A 122 -3.31 -13.08 -15.79
C VAL A 122 -2.40 -13.46 -16.96
N PRO A 123 -2.88 -13.41 -18.22
CA PRO A 123 -2.04 -13.70 -19.38
C PRO A 123 -0.75 -12.87 -19.37
N MET A 124 0.38 -13.49 -19.75
CA MET A 124 1.69 -12.83 -19.85
C MET A 124 2.25 -12.28 -18.54
N ARG A 125 1.70 -12.68 -17.38
CA ARG A 125 2.29 -12.46 -16.06
C ARG A 125 2.83 -13.77 -15.49
N SER A 126 3.82 -13.66 -14.62
CA SER A 126 4.41 -14.77 -13.88
C SER A 126 4.48 -14.41 -12.41
N CYS A 127 4.26 -15.39 -11.54
CA CYS A 127 4.58 -15.27 -10.12
C CYS A 127 6.10 -15.08 -9.97
N ASP A 128 6.51 -13.95 -9.42
CA ASP A 128 7.91 -13.61 -9.14
C ASP A 128 8.12 -13.38 -7.64
N PRO A 129 8.82 -14.30 -6.94
CA PRO A 129 9.19 -14.11 -5.54
C PRO A 129 9.98 -12.82 -5.28
N ALA A 130 10.67 -12.25 -6.28
CA ALA A 130 11.35 -10.98 -6.16
C ALA A 130 10.38 -9.80 -6.03
N ASP A 131 9.27 -9.80 -6.77
CA ASP A 131 8.23 -8.77 -6.66
C ASP A 131 7.55 -8.82 -5.29
N TRP A 132 7.21 -10.03 -4.80
CA TRP A 132 6.73 -10.20 -3.42
C TRP A 132 7.72 -9.69 -2.35
N ALA A 133 9.02 -9.90 -2.56
CA ALA A 133 10.04 -9.41 -1.64
C ALA A 133 10.09 -7.86 -1.66
N VAL A 134 10.02 -7.26 -2.85
CA VAL A 134 9.94 -5.80 -3.03
C VAL A 134 8.69 -5.24 -2.35
N ASP A 135 7.54 -5.86 -2.54
CA ASP A 135 6.27 -5.49 -1.90
C ASP A 135 6.37 -5.51 -0.38
N THR A 136 6.98 -6.56 0.17
CA THR A 136 7.16 -6.72 1.61
C THR A 136 8.09 -5.64 2.18
N VAL A 137 9.22 -5.35 1.50
CA VAL A 137 10.16 -4.29 1.90
C VAL A 137 9.51 -2.92 1.81
N ALA A 138 8.79 -2.64 0.73
CA ALA A 138 8.07 -1.39 0.51
C ALA A 138 7.03 -1.15 1.60
N ALA A 139 6.22 -2.16 1.93
CA ALA A 139 5.24 -2.10 3.01
C ALA A 139 5.89 -1.85 4.38
N ALA A 140 7.05 -2.46 4.64
CA ALA A 140 7.81 -2.20 5.86
C ALA A 140 8.29 -0.74 5.95
N ILE A 141 8.80 -0.18 4.84
CA ILE A 141 9.22 1.22 4.76
C ILE A 141 8.00 2.14 4.97
N GLY A 142 6.88 1.88 4.28
CA GLY A 142 5.64 2.64 4.43
C GLY A 142 5.11 2.64 5.87
N ALA A 143 5.08 1.47 6.50
CA ALA A 143 4.68 1.32 7.90
C ALA A 143 5.63 2.07 8.86
N LEU A 144 6.93 2.07 8.58
CA LEU A 144 7.93 2.82 9.36
C LEU A 144 7.76 4.34 9.22
N ILE A 145 7.50 4.84 8.01
CA ILE A 145 7.21 6.26 7.76
C ILE A 145 5.97 6.67 8.55
N ALA A 146 4.89 5.90 8.46
CA ALA A 146 3.66 6.15 9.21
C ALA A 146 3.93 6.11 10.72
N PHE A 147 4.67 5.12 11.21
CA PHE A 147 5.07 5.01 12.61
C PHE A 147 5.80 6.27 13.08
N ALA A 148 6.79 6.75 12.32
CA ALA A 148 7.57 7.93 12.68
C ALA A 148 6.72 9.20 12.70
N ALA A 149 5.86 9.39 11.69
CA ALA A 149 4.96 10.54 11.61
C ALA A 149 3.95 10.57 12.76
N LEU A 150 3.32 9.43 13.06
CA LEU A 150 2.31 9.30 14.10
C LEU A 150 2.90 9.35 15.51
N SER A 151 4.13 8.84 15.69
CA SER A 151 4.84 8.91 16.98
C SER A 151 5.20 10.34 17.36
N LYS A 152 5.58 11.19 16.39
CA LYS A 152 5.83 12.62 16.61
C LYS A 152 4.55 13.34 17.04
N GLY A 153 3.42 13.05 16.37
CA GLY A 153 2.12 13.62 16.73
C GLY A 153 1.66 13.30 18.16
N ASN A 154 2.00 12.12 18.66
CA ASN A 154 1.68 11.71 20.04
C ASN A 154 2.59 12.33 21.11
N ARG A 155 3.83 12.70 20.76
CA ARG A 155 4.77 13.39 21.66
C ARG A 155 4.48 14.88 21.82
N ASN A 156 3.82 15.49 20.84
CA ASN A 156 3.49 16.92 20.81
C ASN A 156 2.16 17.26 21.50
N GLN A 157 1.54 16.32 22.22
CA GLN A 157 0.47 16.63 23.18
C GLN A 157 1.11 16.77 24.56
N PRO A 158 1.51 17.99 25.00
CA PRO A 158 1.95 18.19 26.36
C PRO A 158 0.73 17.95 27.27
N GLU A 159 0.80 16.85 28.01
CA GLU A 159 -0.02 16.45 29.18
C GLU A 159 -1.54 16.64 29.06
N ARG A 160 -2.26 15.50 29.04
CA ARG A 160 -3.65 15.44 29.51
C ARG A 160 -3.67 15.26 31.01
#